data_AF-A0A7Y3X2Q8-F1
#
_entry.id   AF-A0A7Y3X2Q8-F1
#
_cell.length_a   1.000
_cell.length_b   1.000
_cell.length_c   1.000
_cell.angle_alpha   90.00
_cell.angle_beta   90.00
_cell.angle_gamma   90.00
#
_symmetry.space_group_name_H-M   'P 1'
#
loop_
_entity.id
_entity.type
_entity.pdbx_description
1 polymer ?
#
loop_
_entity_poly.entity_id
_entity_poly.type
_entity_poly.pdbx_seq_one_letter_code
_entity_poly.pdbx_strand_id
1 'polypeptide(L)'
;MNVKIKFFFLVLLLTLLQSCQLENTPEEYFDRTALNTNILMEFGARDFRTMEQNRNAGQLLAYDDKGTFPAKSYEDHILRFKMAYLNQSIEKIKELKPTDETTPMIQASLDLFEFVKEKYKTDYIKIARLMEKKAPREEIDKALAEMEQTSFPVFDKKYKKLWDLAMPYAKKHGIEVKTY
;
A
#
# COMPACT_ATOMS: atom_id res chain seq x y z
N MET A 1 -20.33 -46.61 31.02
CA MET A 1 -19.35 -45.59 30.56
C MET A 1 -19.58 -44.30 31.35
N ASN A 2 -18.66 -43.93 32.24
CA ASN A 2 -18.83 -42.87 33.23
C ASN A 2 -19.12 -41.51 32.58
N VAL A 3 -20.10 -40.76 33.12
CA VAL A 3 -20.47 -39.41 32.66
C VAL A 3 -19.25 -38.47 32.62
N LYS A 4 -18.30 -38.66 33.54
CA LYS A 4 -17.01 -37.95 33.56
C LYS A 4 -16.12 -38.21 32.32
N ILE A 5 -16.16 -39.43 31.76
CA ILE A 5 -15.40 -39.80 30.55
C ILE A 5 -16.05 -39.17 29.31
N LYS A 6 -17.39 -39.14 29.25
CA LYS A 6 -18.12 -38.46 28.16
C LYS A 6 -17.88 -36.94 28.17
N PHE A 7 -17.82 -36.32 29.36
CA PHE A 7 -17.54 -34.90 29.50
C PHE A 7 -16.09 -34.55 29.10
N PHE A 8 -15.12 -35.40 29.45
CA PHE A 8 -13.73 -35.24 29.05
C PHE A 8 -13.52 -35.34 27.54
N PHE A 9 -14.20 -36.30 26.87
CA PHE A 9 -14.19 -36.39 25.41
C PHE A 9 -14.86 -35.20 24.72
N LEU A 10 -15.92 -34.62 25.30
CA LEU A 10 -16.61 -33.46 24.74
C LEU A 10 -15.75 -32.17 24.82
N VAL A 11 -15.03 -31.98 25.92
CA VAL A 11 -14.11 -30.85 26.10
C VAL A 11 -12.89 -30.97 25.17
N LEU A 12 -12.37 -32.19 24.97
CA LEU A 12 -11.26 -32.44 24.04
C LEU A 12 -11.67 -32.25 22.56
N LEU A 13 -12.94 -32.50 22.21
CA LEU A 13 -13.46 -32.24 20.85
C LEU A 13 -13.64 -30.74 20.57
N LEU A 14 -13.97 -29.94 21.60
CA LEU A 14 -14.16 -28.49 21.50
C LEU A 14 -12.83 -27.72 21.34
N THR A 15 -11.72 -28.24 21.87
CA THR A 15 -10.39 -27.62 21.70
C THR A 15 -9.77 -27.88 20.32
N LEU A 16 -10.17 -28.96 19.63
CA LEU A 16 -9.72 -29.28 18.26
C LEU A 16 -10.38 -28.41 17.18
N LEU A 17 -11.47 -27.71 17.49
CA LEU A 17 -12.16 -26.81 16.56
C LEU A 17 -11.61 -25.37 16.56
N GLN A 18 -10.68 -25.04 17.47
CA GLN A 18 -10.07 -23.71 17.53
C GLN A 18 -8.78 -23.56 16.72
N SER A 19 -8.29 -24.60 16.03
CA SER A 19 -7.01 -24.56 15.32
C SER A 19 -7.07 -24.12 13.85
N CYS A 20 -8.25 -23.78 13.29
CA CYS A 20 -8.39 -23.56 11.84
C CYS A 20 -8.45 -22.09 11.37
N GLN A 21 -8.17 -21.09 12.20
CA GLN A 21 -8.15 -19.67 11.75
C GLN A 21 -7.00 -18.85 12.36
N LEU A 22 -5.86 -19.48 12.65
CA LEU A 22 -4.69 -18.79 13.19
C LEU A 22 -3.75 -18.23 12.12
N GLU A 23 -3.86 -18.64 10.86
CA GLU A 23 -2.94 -18.22 9.78
C GLU A 23 -3.68 -17.42 8.71
N ASN A 24 -2.96 -16.50 8.06
CA ASN A 24 -3.51 -15.72 6.96
C ASN A 24 -3.72 -16.63 5.74
N THR A 25 -4.79 -16.40 4.97
CA THR A 25 -4.99 -17.15 3.72
C THR A 25 -4.00 -16.70 2.64
N PRO A 26 -3.75 -17.50 1.59
CA PRO A 26 -2.90 -17.06 0.51
C PRO A 26 -3.35 -15.74 -0.12
N GLU A 27 -4.65 -15.55 -0.31
CA GLU A 27 -5.26 -14.32 -0.80
C GLU A 27 -4.95 -13.14 0.12
N GLU A 28 -5.05 -13.30 1.45
CA GLU A 28 -4.73 -12.22 2.39
C GLU A 28 -3.27 -11.77 2.27
N TYR A 29 -2.32 -12.69 2.09
CA TYR A 29 -0.93 -12.30 1.83
C TYR A 29 -0.80 -11.54 0.52
N PHE A 30 -1.38 -12.05 -0.57
CA PHE A 30 -1.28 -11.43 -1.89
C PHE A 30 -1.92 -10.03 -1.90
N ASP A 31 -3.13 -9.91 -1.36
CA ASP A 31 -3.90 -8.66 -1.35
C ASP A 31 -3.18 -7.57 -0.56
N ARG A 32 -2.72 -7.91 0.65
CA ARG A 32 -2.09 -6.94 1.54
C ARG A 32 -0.70 -6.53 1.07
N THR A 33 0.08 -7.45 0.49
CA THR A 33 1.47 -7.17 0.08
C THR A 33 1.58 -6.62 -1.35
N ALA A 34 0.79 -7.12 -2.31
CA ALA A 34 0.96 -6.82 -3.73
C ALA A 34 -0.20 -6.02 -4.31
N LEU A 35 -1.46 -6.44 -4.14
CA LEU A 35 -2.61 -5.78 -4.76
C LEU A 35 -2.78 -4.33 -4.31
N ASN A 36 -2.51 -4.03 -3.04
CA ASN A 36 -2.53 -2.66 -2.50
C ASN A 36 -1.55 -1.70 -3.19
N THR A 37 -0.58 -2.19 -3.97
CA THR A 37 0.31 -1.32 -4.75
C THR A 37 -0.38 -0.63 -5.93
N ASN A 38 -1.64 -0.96 -6.23
CA ASN A 38 -2.43 -0.26 -7.26
C ASN A 38 -2.54 1.25 -6.99
N ILE A 39 -2.52 1.68 -5.72
CA ILE A 39 -2.51 3.11 -5.36
C ILE A 39 -1.22 3.83 -5.80
N LEU A 40 -0.17 3.06 -6.11
CA LEU A 40 1.17 3.54 -6.44
C LEU A 40 1.44 3.54 -7.95
N MET A 41 0.50 3.09 -8.79
CA MET A 41 0.73 2.94 -10.25
C MET A 41 1.09 4.24 -10.95
N GLU A 42 0.71 5.38 -10.38
CA GLU A 42 1.02 6.69 -10.94
C GLU A 42 2.24 7.37 -10.32
N PHE A 43 2.92 6.72 -9.37
CA PHE A 43 4.06 7.29 -8.65
C PHE A 43 5.05 7.97 -9.61
N GLY A 44 5.45 9.19 -9.27
CA GLY A 44 6.28 10.04 -10.13
C GLY A 44 5.50 11.23 -10.69
N ALA A 45 6.00 11.80 -11.78
CA ALA A 45 5.45 13.00 -12.41
C ALA A 45 4.04 12.80 -12.97
N ARG A 46 3.63 11.54 -13.25
CA ARG A 46 2.26 11.23 -13.65
C ARG A 46 1.26 11.59 -12.56
N ASP A 47 1.55 11.22 -11.32
CA ASP A 47 0.70 11.52 -10.16
C ASP A 47 0.40 13.02 -10.01
N PHE A 48 1.39 13.87 -10.24
CA PHE A 48 1.21 15.33 -10.17
C PHE A 48 0.26 15.87 -11.25
N ARG A 49 0.30 15.30 -12.46
CA ARG A 49 -0.67 15.65 -13.51
C ARG A 49 -2.08 15.21 -13.13
N THR A 50 -2.23 14.01 -12.57
CA THR A 50 -3.52 13.51 -12.08
C THR A 50 -4.05 14.38 -10.94
N MET A 51 -3.20 14.77 -9.98
CA MET A 51 -3.59 15.68 -8.91
C MET A 51 -4.03 17.05 -9.44
N GLU A 52 -3.34 17.62 -10.42
CA GLU A 52 -3.72 18.89 -11.06
C GLU A 52 -5.08 18.78 -11.77
N GLN A 53 -5.29 17.70 -12.54
CA GLN A 53 -6.57 17.42 -13.19
C GLN A 53 -7.71 17.28 -12.18
N ASN A 54 -7.50 16.47 -11.14
CA ASN A 54 -8.47 16.27 -10.07
C ASN A 54 -8.78 17.58 -9.34
N ARG A 55 -7.78 18.43 -9.09
CA ARG A 55 -8.01 19.75 -8.48
C ARG A 55 -8.89 20.63 -9.35
N ASN A 56 -8.60 20.69 -10.65
CA ASN A 56 -9.38 21.48 -11.60
C ASN A 56 -10.82 20.96 -11.75
N ALA A 57 -11.05 19.66 -11.55
CA ALA A 57 -12.37 19.04 -11.53
C ALA A 57 -13.10 19.12 -10.17
N GLY A 58 -12.49 19.69 -9.13
CA GLY A 58 -13.05 19.68 -7.77
C GLY A 58 -13.07 18.29 -7.10
N GLN A 59 -12.23 17.39 -7.59
CA GLN A 59 -12.13 15.97 -7.21
C GLN A 59 -10.82 15.64 -6.48
N LEU A 60 -10.02 16.63 -6.10
CA LEU A 60 -8.87 16.39 -5.23
C LEU A 60 -9.36 16.16 -3.80
N LEU A 61 -9.12 14.96 -3.24
CA LEU A 61 -9.72 14.52 -1.98
C LEU A 61 -8.74 14.47 -0.81
N ALA A 62 -9.24 14.62 0.39
CA ALA A 62 -8.55 14.39 1.65
C ALA A 62 -9.45 13.53 2.56
N TYR A 63 -8.85 12.90 3.57
CA TYR A 63 -9.54 11.99 4.48
C TYR A 63 -9.18 12.27 5.94
N ASP A 64 -10.16 12.16 6.82
CA ASP A 64 -9.98 12.12 8.28
C ASP A 64 -10.99 11.17 8.93
N ASP A 65 -11.07 11.18 10.27
CA ASP A 65 -11.99 10.37 11.06
C ASP A 65 -13.47 10.59 10.74
N LYS A 66 -13.83 11.74 10.14
CA LYS A 66 -15.21 12.09 9.76
C LYS A 66 -15.55 11.69 8.34
N GLY A 67 -14.56 11.25 7.54
CA GLY A 67 -14.76 10.73 6.20
C GLY A 67 -13.92 11.44 5.14
N THR A 68 -14.39 11.38 3.90
CA THR A 68 -13.70 11.95 2.73
C THR A 68 -14.28 13.31 2.38
N PHE A 69 -13.42 14.29 2.09
CA PHE A 69 -13.80 15.67 1.77
C PHE A 69 -12.85 16.27 0.72
N PRO A 70 -13.19 17.40 0.06
CA PRO A 70 -12.28 18.07 -0.86
C PRO A 70 -11.00 18.55 -0.15
N ALA A 71 -9.84 18.19 -0.69
CA ALA A 71 -8.55 18.62 -0.19
C ALA A 71 -8.36 20.14 -0.31
N LYS A 72 -7.74 20.75 0.70
CA LYS A 72 -7.49 22.20 0.72
C LYS A 72 -6.30 22.60 -0.15
N SER A 73 -5.38 21.68 -0.41
CA SER A 73 -4.16 21.88 -1.20
C SER A 73 -3.65 20.53 -1.72
N TYR A 74 -2.65 20.56 -2.59
CA TYR A 74 -1.93 19.35 -3.00
C TYR A 74 -1.24 18.67 -1.81
N GLU A 75 -0.64 19.46 -0.91
CA GLU A 75 -0.02 18.96 0.33
C GLU A 75 -1.06 18.30 1.26
N ASP A 76 -2.27 18.89 1.37
CA ASP A 76 -3.37 18.31 2.15
C ASP A 76 -3.81 16.95 1.59
N HIS A 77 -3.94 16.84 0.25
CA HIS A 77 -4.21 15.57 -0.43
C HIS A 77 -3.12 14.53 -0.14
N ILE A 78 -1.85 14.90 -0.29
CA ILE A 78 -0.73 13.97 -0.07
C ILE A 78 -0.72 13.48 1.39
N LEU A 79 -0.86 14.38 2.37
CA LEU A 79 -0.76 14.04 3.78
C LEU A 79 -1.98 13.29 4.32
N ARG A 80 -3.19 13.68 3.92
CA ARG A 80 -4.43 13.14 4.49
C ARG A 80 -5.05 12.01 3.69
N PHE A 81 -4.74 11.90 2.40
CA PHE A 81 -5.24 10.80 1.57
C PHE A 81 -4.13 9.77 1.33
N LYS A 82 -3.08 10.16 0.60
CA LYS A 82 -2.04 9.22 0.14
C LYS A 82 -1.21 8.65 1.31
N MET A 83 -0.72 9.52 2.19
CA MET A 83 0.05 9.13 3.37
C MET A 83 -0.76 8.34 4.40
N ALA A 84 -2.04 8.69 4.59
CA ALA A 84 -2.94 7.94 5.47
C ALA A 84 -3.13 6.51 4.96
N TYR A 85 -3.36 6.34 3.65
CA TYR A 85 -3.46 5.02 3.02
C TYR A 85 -2.15 4.22 3.13
N LEU A 86 -0.99 4.84 2.87
CA LEU A 86 0.32 4.19 3.02
C LEU A 86 0.55 3.70 4.44
N ASN A 87 0.29 4.55 5.44
CA ASN A 87 0.46 4.18 6.84
C ASN A 87 -0.44 2.99 7.21
N GLN A 88 -1.71 3.01 6.81
CA GLN A 88 -2.60 1.89 7.06
C GLN A 88 -2.13 0.61 6.36
N SER A 89 -1.66 0.71 5.12
CA SER A 89 -1.16 -0.43 4.34
C SER A 89 0.07 -1.05 5.00
N ILE A 90 1.03 -0.22 5.43
CA ILE A 90 2.24 -0.66 6.14
C ILE A 90 1.87 -1.42 7.42
N GLU A 91 0.95 -0.90 8.23
CA GLU A 91 0.53 -1.58 9.46
C GLU A 91 -0.17 -2.92 9.14
N LYS A 92 -1.06 -2.95 8.15
CA LYS A 92 -1.71 -4.20 7.69
C LYS A 92 -0.73 -5.25 7.17
N ILE A 93 0.37 -4.82 6.54
CA ILE A 93 1.44 -5.72 6.08
C ILE A 93 2.23 -6.26 7.28
N LYS A 94 2.53 -5.42 8.28
CA LYS A 94 3.23 -5.84 9.51
C LYS A 94 2.42 -6.82 10.36
N GLU A 95 1.09 -6.78 10.27
CA GLU A 95 0.19 -7.72 10.96
C GLU A 95 0.19 -9.13 10.34
N LEU A 96 0.71 -9.30 9.11
CA LEU A 96 0.82 -10.61 8.48
C LEU A 96 1.78 -11.51 9.26
N LYS A 97 1.41 -12.78 9.44
CA LYS A 97 2.29 -13.76 10.09
C LYS A 97 3.31 -14.28 9.05
N PRO A 98 4.61 -13.97 9.16
CA PRO A 98 5.57 -14.40 8.16
C PRO A 98 5.76 -15.92 8.16
N THR A 99 5.85 -16.53 6.98
CA THR A 99 6.31 -17.91 6.75
C THR A 99 7.55 -17.90 5.87
N ASP A 100 8.23 -19.03 5.72
CA ASP A 100 9.38 -19.13 4.82
C ASP A 100 9.03 -18.73 3.38
N GLU A 101 7.82 -19.03 2.93
CA GLU A 101 7.32 -18.66 1.60
C GLU A 101 6.98 -17.17 1.48
N THR A 102 6.33 -16.59 2.49
CA THR A 102 5.76 -15.23 2.38
C THR A 102 6.71 -14.13 2.85
N THR A 103 7.73 -14.47 3.66
CA THR A 103 8.69 -13.50 4.21
C THR A 103 9.35 -12.61 3.15
N PRO A 104 9.85 -13.13 2.01
CA PRO A 104 10.47 -12.29 0.98
C PRO A 104 9.49 -11.27 0.38
N MET A 105 8.23 -11.67 0.17
CA MET A 105 7.18 -10.82 -0.40
C MET A 105 6.75 -9.73 0.60
N ILE A 106 6.58 -10.07 1.88
CA ILE A 106 6.29 -9.13 2.96
C ILE A 106 7.40 -8.07 3.05
N GLN A 107 8.67 -8.50 3.05
CA GLN A 107 9.81 -7.59 3.12
C GLN A 107 9.92 -6.69 1.89
N ALA A 108 9.71 -7.22 0.68
CA ALA A 108 9.73 -6.42 -0.54
C ALA A 108 8.59 -5.39 -0.56
N SER A 109 7.41 -5.76 -0.04
CA SER A 109 6.28 -4.85 0.10
C SER A 109 6.60 -3.72 1.08
N LEU A 110 7.06 -4.03 2.30
CA LEU A 110 7.44 -3.00 3.28
C LEU A 110 8.54 -2.07 2.74
N ASP A 111 9.54 -2.61 2.04
CA ASP A 111 10.61 -1.83 1.42
C ASP A 111 10.08 -0.85 0.36
N LEU A 112 9.11 -1.27 -0.46
CA LEU A 112 8.43 -0.39 -1.42
C LEU A 112 7.59 0.68 -0.72
N PHE A 113 6.71 0.29 0.20
CA PHE A 113 5.77 1.21 0.85
C PHE A 113 6.48 2.25 1.72
N GLU A 114 7.52 1.87 2.47
CA GLU A 114 8.31 2.83 3.27
C GLU A 114 9.15 3.76 2.38
N PHE A 115 9.64 3.28 1.23
CA PHE A 115 10.30 4.15 0.24
C PHE A 115 9.33 5.21 -0.28
N VAL A 116 8.14 4.81 -0.76
CA VAL A 116 7.13 5.78 -1.25
C VAL A 116 6.75 6.75 -0.14
N LYS A 117 6.55 6.27 1.09
CA LYS A 117 6.23 7.11 2.24
C LYS A 117 7.29 8.16 2.53
N GLU A 118 8.58 7.82 2.37
CA GLU A 118 9.66 8.80 2.45
C GLU A 118 9.55 9.85 1.34
N LYS A 119 9.38 9.42 0.08
CA LYS A 119 9.22 10.33 -1.07
C LYS A 119 7.99 11.22 -0.99
N TYR A 120 6.90 10.72 -0.38
CA TYR A 120 5.72 11.52 -0.09
C TYR A 120 5.99 12.62 0.93
N LYS A 121 6.91 12.42 1.88
CA LYS A 121 7.30 13.44 2.88
C LYS A 121 8.37 14.41 2.37
N THR A 122 9.16 14.01 1.37
CA THR A 122 10.28 14.80 0.85
C THR A 122 9.94 15.39 -0.52
N ASP A 123 10.24 14.67 -1.60
CA ASP A 123 10.12 15.14 -2.99
C ASP A 123 8.71 15.67 -3.27
N TYR A 124 7.69 14.94 -2.84
CA TYR A 124 6.31 15.29 -3.13
C TYR A 124 5.82 16.53 -2.41
N ILE A 125 6.16 16.71 -1.13
CA ILE A 125 5.81 17.94 -0.40
C ILE A 125 6.53 19.14 -1.03
N LYS A 126 7.80 18.99 -1.43
CA LYS A 126 8.54 20.05 -2.14
C LYS A 126 7.78 20.47 -3.41
N ILE A 127 7.42 19.53 -4.27
CA ILE A 127 6.74 19.81 -5.56
C ILE A 127 5.32 20.35 -5.33
N ALA A 128 4.56 19.76 -4.40
CA ALA A 128 3.22 20.21 -4.06
C ALA A 128 3.18 21.68 -3.61
N ARG A 129 4.18 22.11 -2.83
CA ARG A 129 4.32 23.51 -2.40
C ARG A 129 4.65 24.46 -3.56
N LEU A 130 5.45 24.01 -4.53
CA LEU A 130 5.72 24.80 -5.74
C LEU A 130 4.45 25.00 -6.56
N MET A 131 3.68 23.93 -6.75
CA MET A 131 2.40 23.98 -7.46
C MET A 131 1.38 24.87 -6.72
N GLU A 132 1.30 24.77 -5.39
CA GLU A 132 0.40 25.60 -4.58
C GLU A 132 0.73 27.10 -4.69
N LYS A 133 2.02 27.43 -4.67
CA LYS A 133 2.52 28.80 -4.82
C LYS A 133 2.42 29.33 -6.25
N LYS A 134 1.99 28.51 -7.21
CA LYS A 134 2.01 28.83 -8.65
C LYS A 134 3.39 29.31 -9.09
N ALA A 135 4.44 28.62 -8.63
CA ALA A 135 5.81 28.89 -9.04
C ALA A 135 5.95 28.82 -10.58
N PRO A 136 6.98 29.46 -11.17
CA PRO A 136 7.23 29.36 -12.61
C PRO A 136 7.23 27.91 -13.09
N ARG A 137 6.64 27.66 -14.26
CA ARG A 137 6.49 26.29 -14.80
C ARG A 137 7.83 25.57 -14.92
N GLU A 138 8.88 26.28 -15.30
CA GLU A 138 10.25 25.77 -15.37
C GLU A 138 10.76 25.23 -14.03
N GLU A 139 10.43 25.88 -12.91
CA GLU A 139 10.84 25.44 -11.57
C GLU A 139 10.13 24.15 -11.16
N ILE A 140 8.82 24.06 -11.47
CA ILE A 140 8.03 22.85 -11.22
C ILE A 140 8.54 21.68 -12.09
N ASP A 141 8.74 21.92 -13.38
CA ASP A 141 9.20 20.90 -14.32
C ASP A 141 10.62 20.41 -13.98
N LYS A 142 11.50 21.30 -13.51
CA LYS A 142 12.82 20.91 -13.01
C LYS A 142 12.71 20.00 -11.78
N ALA A 143 11.87 20.34 -10.80
CA ALA A 143 11.71 19.51 -9.61
C ALA A 143 11.09 18.13 -9.94
N LEU A 144 10.14 18.08 -10.89
CA LEU A 144 9.59 16.83 -11.40
C LEU A 144 10.64 15.99 -12.12
N ALA A 145 11.48 16.61 -12.96
CA ALA A 145 12.56 15.92 -13.66
C ALA A 145 13.63 15.37 -12.70
N GLU A 146 13.98 16.13 -11.66
CA GLU A 146 14.90 15.66 -10.60
C GLU A 146 14.35 14.40 -9.92
N MET A 147 13.07 14.39 -9.52
CA MET A 147 12.42 13.23 -8.90
C MET A 147 12.34 12.05 -9.86
N GLU A 148 12.02 12.28 -11.14
CA GLU A 148 11.98 11.20 -12.15
C GLU A 148 13.35 10.59 -12.43
N GLN A 149 14.43 11.38 -12.36
CA GLN A 149 15.78 10.85 -12.56
C GLN A 149 16.33 10.11 -11.33
N THR A 150 15.86 10.46 -10.13
CA THR A 150 16.45 9.96 -8.88
C THR A 150 15.57 8.96 -8.15
N SER A 151 14.29 9.30 -7.93
CA SER A 151 13.37 8.53 -7.11
C SER A 151 12.60 7.47 -7.91
N PHE A 152 12.20 7.76 -9.14
CA PHE A 152 11.43 6.80 -9.95
C PHE A 152 12.18 5.51 -10.28
N PRO A 153 13.47 5.50 -10.67
CA PRO A 153 14.19 4.24 -10.94
C PRO A 153 14.30 3.35 -9.69
N VAL A 154 14.39 3.96 -8.51
CA VAL A 154 14.41 3.24 -7.23
C VAL A 154 13.03 2.66 -6.91
N PHE A 155 11.96 3.43 -7.14
CA PHE A 155 10.58 2.94 -7.06
C PHE A 155 10.36 1.75 -7.99
N ASP A 156 10.66 1.89 -9.27
CA ASP A 156 10.43 0.87 -10.29
C ASP A 156 11.15 -0.44 -9.95
N LYS A 157 12.42 -0.35 -9.52
CA LYS A 157 13.18 -1.51 -9.05
C LYS A 157 12.51 -2.22 -7.87
N LYS A 158 12.00 -1.47 -6.88
CA LYS A 158 11.33 -2.04 -5.70
C LYS A 158 9.97 -2.63 -6.06
N TYR A 159 9.21 -1.94 -6.90
CA TYR A 159 7.92 -2.38 -7.42
C TYR A 159 8.07 -3.68 -8.20
N LYS A 160 9.02 -3.72 -9.14
CA LYS A 160 9.35 -4.93 -9.90
C LYS A 160 9.77 -6.09 -8.99
N LYS A 161 10.65 -5.84 -8.00
CA LYS A 161 11.07 -6.88 -7.05
C LYS A 161 9.89 -7.52 -6.33
N LEU A 162 8.93 -6.71 -5.87
CA LEU A 162 7.72 -7.22 -5.22
C LEU A 162 6.88 -8.07 -6.18
N TRP A 163 6.62 -7.58 -7.40
CA TRP A 163 5.78 -8.30 -8.36
C TRP A 163 6.43 -9.56 -8.93
N ASP A 164 7.76 -9.59 -9.04
CA ASP A 164 8.52 -10.80 -9.38
C ASP A 164 8.36 -11.90 -8.30
N LEU A 165 8.04 -11.55 -7.06
CA LEU A 165 7.71 -12.48 -5.97
C LEU A 165 6.20 -12.81 -5.93
N ALA A 166 5.35 -11.81 -6.14
CA ALA A 166 3.90 -11.94 -6.00
C ALA A 166 3.26 -12.76 -7.13
N MET A 167 3.74 -12.63 -8.37
CA MET A 167 3.15 -13.35 -9.52
C MET A 167 3.33 -14.87 -9.42
N PRO A 168 4.52 -15.42 -9.11
CA PRO A 168 4.68 -16.86 -8.86
C PRO A 168 3.83 -17.35 -7.69
N TYR A 169 3.75 -16.56 -6.62
CA TYR A 169 2.93 -16.88 -5.45
C TYR A 169 1.45 -16.99 -5.82
N ALA A 170 0.89 -15.98 -6.51
CA ALA A 170 -0.48 -15.99 -6.99
C ALA A 170 -0.78 -17.23 -7.85
N LYS A 171 0.10 -17.53 -8.81
CA LYS A 171 -0.03 -18.71 -9.67
C LYS A 171 -0.04 -20.02 -8.86
N LYS A 172 0.86 -20.16 -7.88
CA LYS A 172 0.97 -21.37 -7.05
C LYS A 172 -0.30 -21.61 -6.21
N HIS A 173 -0.93 -20.53 -5.73
CA HIS A 173 -2.10 -20.61 -4.86
C HIS A 173 -3.43 -20.44 -5.59
N GLY A 174 -3.44 -20.37 -6.92
CA GLY A 174 -4.67 -20.28 -7.72
C GLY A 174 -5.37 -18.92 -7.66
N ILE A 175 -4.64 -17.85 -7.30
CA ILE A 175 -5.15 -16.49 -7.20
C ILE A 175 -5.24 -15.88 -8.61
N GLU A 176 -6.44 -15.46 -9.01
CA GLU A 176 -6.66 -14.77 -10.29
C GLU A 176 -6.24 -13.30 -10.17
N VAL A 177 -5.15 -12.94 -10.86
CA VAL A 177 -4.64 -11.57 -10.86
C VAL A 177 -5.30 -10.78 -11.99
N LYS A 178 -6.10 -9.77 -11.63
CA LYS A 178 -6.64 -8.79 -12.58
C LYS A 178 -5.81 -7.52 -12.54
N THR A 179 -5.01 -7.30 -13.57
CA THR A 179 -4.31 -6.03 -13.79
C THR A 179 -5.25 -5.09 -14.56
N TYR A 180 -5.53 -3.91 -14.02
CA TYR A 180 -6.31 -2.85 -14.67
C TYR A 180 -5.42 -1.70 -15.10
#